data_AF-A0A2V7HHJ9-F1
#
_entry.id   AF-A0A2V7HHJ9-F1
#
_cell.length_a   1.000
_cell.length_b   1.000
_cell.length_c   1.000
_cell.angle_alpha   90.00
_cell.angle_beta   90.00
_cell.angle_gamma   90.00
#
_symmetry.space_group_name_H-M   'P 1'
#
loop_
_entity.id
_entity.type
_entity.pdbx_description
1 polymer ?
#
loop_
_entity_poly.entity_id
_entity_poly.type
_entity_poly.pdbx_seq_one_letter_code
_entity_poly.pdbx_strand_id
1 'polypeptide(L)'
;MLNQVRIAKLSIAIGASLATTGSLATAQQSAAVAPAPTGPAVNDVAPDFTLAGADRYGLLKTPVRLSDYRGRTVVLAFFFQARTKG
;
A
#
# COMPACT_ATOMS: atom_id res chain seq x y z
N MET A 1 -46.97 21.63 59.41
CA MET A 1 -46.86 20.84 58.17
C MET A 1 -45.75 19.81 58.35
N LEU A 2 -46.08 18.53 58.54
CA LEU A 2 -45.57 17.38 57.76
C LEU A 2 -46.15 16.08 58.36
N ASN A 3 -46.86 15.35 57.50
CA ASN A 3 -47.68 14.19 57.82
C ASN A 3 -46.86 12.89 57.96
N GLN A 4 -47.16 12.16 59.04
CA GLN A 4 -47.44 10.73 59.14
C GLN A 4 -46.72 9.72 58.21
N VAL A 5 -45.86 8.91 58.86
CA VAL A 5 -45.81 7.44 58.88
C VAL A 5 -46.52 6.68 57.74
N ARG A 6 -45.76 5.83 57.01
CA ARG A 6 -46.04 4.38 56.86
C ARG A 6 -45.02 3.68 55.96
N ILE A 7 -44.21 2.83 56.60
CA ILE A 7 -43.46 1.74 55.98
C ILE A 7 -44.47 0.69 55.49
N ALA A 8 -44.53 0.45 54.17
CA ALA A 8 -45.06 -0.76 53.52
C ALA A 8 -44.78 -0.58 52.01
N LYS A 9 -44.25 -1.50 51.20
CA LYS A 9 -44.46 -2.95 51.14
C LYS A 9 -43.27 -3.62 50.46
N LEU A 10 -43.04 -4.86 50.90
CA LEU A 10 -42.10 -5.86 50.45
C LEU A 10 -42.68 -6.64 49.24
N SER A 11 -41.80 -7.04 48.30
CA SER A 11 -41.89 -8.22 47.39
C SER A 11 -42.80 -8.21 46.15
N ILE A 12 -42.38 -9.07 45.19
CA ILE A 12 -43.02 -9.58 43.94
C ILE A 12 -42.50 -8.87 42.68
N ALA A 13 -41.97 -9.48 41.61
CA ALA A 13 -41.73 -10.86 41.17
C ALA A 13 -40.67 -10.81 40.04
N ILE A 14 -39.71 -11.74 39.99
CA ILE A 14 -39.57 -12.79 38.96
C ILE A 14 -40.01 -12.39 37.54
N GLY A 15 -39.03 -12.33 36.64
CA GLY A 15 -39.15 -12.88 35.28
C GLY A 15 -39.50 -11.90 34.16
N ALA A 16 -38.53 -11.64 33.28
CA ALA A 16 -38.66 -11.89 31.83
C ALA A 16 -37.44 -11.32 31.11
N SER A 17 -36.60 -12.23 30.62
CA SER A 17 -35.59 -11.96 29.60
C SER A 17 -36.24 -11.34 28.36
N LEU A 18 -35.71 -10.21 27.88
CA LEU A 18 -35.88 -9.80 26.49
C LEU A 18 -34.55 -9.25 25.97
N ALA A 19 -33.74 -10.16 25.42
CA ALA A 19 -32.65 -9.83 24.52
C ALA A 19 -33.20 -9.75 23.10
N THR A 20 -33.06 -8.58 22.44
CA THR A 20 -33.14 -8.35 20.98
C THR A 20 -33.22 -6.82 20.77
N THR A 21 -32.46 -6.11 19.95
CA THR A 21 -31.54 -6.42 18.85
C THR A 21 -30.70 -5.15 18.65
N GLY A 22 -29.41 -5.18 19.00
CA GLY A 22 -28.49 -4.11 18.63
C GLY A 22 -28.12 -4.28 17.17
N SER A 23 -28.58 -3.37 16.30
CA SER A 23 -28.16 -3.33 14.90
C SER A 23 -26.65 -3.10 14.82
N LEU A 24 -25.89 -4.18 14.69
CA LEU A 24 -24.48 -4.11 14.32
C LEU A 24 -24.43 -3.67 12.86
N ALA A 25 -24.35 -2.36 12.63
CA ALA A 25 -23.95 -1.82 11.35
C ALA A 25 -22.52 -2.31 11.07
N THR A 26 -22.39 -3.36 10.27
CA THR A 26 -21.11 -3.76 9.70
C THR A 26 -20.68 -2.68 8.73
N ALA A 27 -19.87 -1.72 9.19
CA ALA A 27 -19.12 -0.86 8.30
C ALA A 27 -18.18 -1.75 7.47
N GLN A 28 -18.57 -2.03 6.22
CA GLN A 28 -17.69 -2.67 5.25
C GLN A 28 -16.54 -1.71 4.96
N GLN A 29 -15.40 -1.94 5.61
CA GLN A 29 -14.14 -1.30 5.28
C GLN A 29 -13.79 -1.68 3.84
N SER A 30 -13.83 -0.72 2.92
CA SER A 30 -13.37 -0.91 1.54
C SER A 30 -11.93 -1.42 1.57
N ALA A 31 -11.67 -2.56 0.93
CA ALA A 31 -10.32 -3.09 0.79
C ALA A 31 -9.46 -2.07 0.03
N ALA A 32 -8.35 -1.65 0.64
CA ALA A 32 -7.36 -0.82 -0.04
C ALA A 32 -6.75 -1.64 -1.20
N VAL A 33 -6.83 -1.11 -2.42
CA VAL A 33 -6.16 -1.69 -3.58
C VAL A 33 -4.66 -1.45 -3.41
N ALA A 34 -3.87 -2.52 -3.33
CA ALA A 34 -2.42 -2.42 -3.31
C ALA A 34 -1.92 -1.83 -4.65
N PRO A 35 -0.95 -0.91 -4.64
CA PRO A 35 -0.38 -0.36 -5.87
C PRO A 35 0.24 -1.46 -6.73
N ALA A 36 -0.04 -1.44 -8.04
CA ALA A 36 0.55 -2.36 -8.99
C ALA A 36 2.07 -2.18 -9.04
N PRO A 37 2.85 -3.26 -9.20
CA PRO A 37 4.31 -3.16 -9.29
C PRO A 37 4.71 -2.32 -10.51
N THR A 38 5.47 -1.25 -10.27
CA THR A 38 5.98 -0.35 -11.30
C THR A 38 7.40 -0.75 -11.68
N GLY A 39 7.55 -1.74 -12.56
CA GLY A 39 8.86 -2.11 -13.12
C GLY A 39 9.00 -3.58 -13.52
N PRO A 40 10.12 -3.96 -14.15
CA PRO A 40 10.42 -5.35 -14.47
C PRO A 40 10.45 -6.24 -13.22
N ALA A 41 9.87 -7.43 -13.32
CA ALA A 41 9.89 -8.40 -12.23
C ALA A 41 11.27 -9.03 -12.06
N VAL A 42 11.61 -9.42 -10.83
CA VAL A 42 12.83 -10.19 -10.55
C VAL A 42 12.67 -11.60 -11.12
N ASN A 43 13.77 -12.16 -11.63
CA ASN A 43 13.85 -13.46 -12.32
C ASN A 43 13.25 -13.50 -13.74
N ASP A 44 12.55 -12.46 -14.18
CA ASP A 44 12.16 -12.33 -15.58
C ASP A 44 13.35 -11.87 -16.44
N VAL A 45 13.28 -12.17 -17.73
CA VAL A 45 14.26 -11.69 -18.70
C VAL A 45 14.18 -10.17 -18.75
N ALA A 46 15.31 -9.50 -18.46
CA ALA A 46 15.40 -8.05 -18.56
C ALA A 46 15.02 -7.56 -19.98
N PRO A 47 14.09 -6.60 -20.11
CA PRO A 47 13.71 -6.03 -21.40
C PRO A 47 14.90 -5.42 -22.11
N ASP A 48 15.04 -5.68 -23.41
CA ASP A 48 16.09 -5.08 -24.22
C ASP A 48 15.78 -3.60 -24.48
N PHE A 49 16.79 -2.76 -24.45
CA PHE A 49 16.68 -1.33 -24.74
C PHE A 49 17.94 -0.84 -25.44
N THR A 50 17.81 0.30 -26.12
CA THR A 50 18.92 1.01 -26.76
C THR A 50 18.94 2.45 -26.29
N LEU A 51 20.12 2.95 -25.92
CA LEU A 51 20.33 4.31 -25.42
C LEU A 51 21.50 4.96 -26.16
N ALA A 52 21.45 6.29 -26.31
CA ALA A 52 22.63 7.05 -26.68
C ALA A 52 23.66 6.96 -25.55
N GLY A 53 24.87 6.52 -25.86
CA GLY A 53 25.99 6.53 -24.92
C GLY A 53 26.75 7.84 -24.98
N ALA A 54 27.38 8.23 -23.88
CA ALA A 54 28.30 9.35 -23.83
C ALA A 54 29.56 8.99 -23.02
N ASP A 55 30.70 9.56 -23.42
CA ASP A 55 31.95 9.54 -22.67
C ASP A 55 32.50 10.98 -22.52
N ARG A 56 33.75 11.12 -22.06
CA ARG A 56 34.40 12.44 -21.89
C ARG A 56 34.59 13.24 -23.18
N TYR A 57 34.47 12.59 -24.34
CA TYR A 57 34.63 13.18 -25.66
C TYR A 57 33.30 13.47 -26.36
N GLY A 58 32.17 13.16 -25.71
CA GLY A 58 30.83 13.43 -26.22
C GLY A 58 30.05 12.16 -26.48
N LEU A 59 29.16 12.20 -27.48
CA LEU A 59 28.29 11.08 -27.82
C LEU A 59 29.07 9.96 -28.53
N LEU A 60 28.79 8.71 -28.17
CA LEU A 60 29.30 7.57 -28.91
C LEU A 60 28.61 7.49 -30.28
N LYS A 61 29.39 7.11 -31.30
CA LYS A 61 28.86 6.86 -32.66
C LYS A 61 27.88 5.69 -32.69
N THR A 62 28.15 4.67 -31.87
CA THR A 62 27.31 3.48 -31.77
C THR A 62 26.47 3.57 -30.50
N PRO A 63 25.14 3.43 -30.58
CA PRO A 63 24.28 3.34 -29.41
C PRO A 63 24.64 2.14 -28.53
N VAL A 64 24.29 2.22 -27.25
CA VAL A 64 24.50 1.14 -26.29
C VAL A 64 23.23 0.31 -26.18
N ARG A 65 23.33 -1.02 -26.36
CA ARG A 65 22.20 -1.93 -26.25
C ARG A 65 22.41 -2.93 -25.12
N LEU A 66 21.35 -3.28 -24.38
CA LEU A 66 21.47 -4.21 -23.25
C LEU A 66 21.97 -5.60 -23.69
N SER A 67 21.52 -6.07 -24.86
CA SER A 67 21.95 -7.35 -25.42
C SER A 67 23.44 -7.43 -25.78
N ASP A 68 24.17 -6.31 -25.92
CA ASP A 68 25.62 -6.34 -26.13
C ASP A 68 26.39 -6.80 -24.89
N TYR A 69 25.74 -6.82 -23.71
CA TYR A 69 26.33 -7.22 -22.44
C TYR A 69 25.93 -8.63 -21.98
N ARG A 70 25.40 -9.47 -22.88
CA ARG A 70 25.09 -10.88 -22.54
C ARG A 70 26.35 -11.59 -22.00
N GLY A 71 26.16 -12.43 -20.99
CA GLY A 71 27.26 -13.11 -20.29
C GLY A 71 28.00 -12.26 -19.25
N ARG A 72 27.54 -11.02 -18.99
CA ARG A 72 28.09 -10.15 -17.94
C ARG A 72 27.02 -9.83 -16.89
N THR A 73 27.46 -9.56 -15.67
CA THR A 73 26.62 -8.89 -14.66
C THR A 73 26.58 -7.40 -14.96
N VAL A 74 25.38 -6.86 -15.14
CA VAL A 74 25.16 -5.46 -15.51
C VAL A 74 24.36 -4.78 -14.41
N VAL A 75 24.79 -3.58 -14.00
CA VAL A 75 24.08 -2.74 -13.05
C VAL A 75 23.45 -1.58 -13.82
N LEU A 76 22.14 -1.40 -13.66
CA LEU A 76 21.39 -0.28 -14.24
C LEU A 76 21.00 0.68 -13.13
N ALA A 77 21.43 1.93 -13.25
CA ALA A 77 21.11 2.99 -12.31
C ALA A 77 20.41 4.14 -13.04
N PHE A 78 19.23 4.51 -12.57
CA PHE A 78 18.44 5.61 -13.11
C PHE A 78 18.62 6.85 -12.24
N PHE A 79 18.92 7.97 -12.89
CA PHE A 79 19.02 9.28 -12.26
C PHE A 79 17.96 10.18 -12.86
N PHE A 80 17.13 10.81 -12.04
CA PHE A 80 16.08 11.73 -12.49
C PHE A 80 16.65 13.00 -13.14
N GLN A 81 17.91 13.33 -12.85
CA GLN A 81 18.62 14.48 -13.39
C GLN A 81 20.06 14.08 -13.69
N ALA A 82 20.52 14.42 -14.89
CA ALA A 82 21.94 14.33 -15.23
C ALA A 82 22.71 15.36 -14.39
N ARG A 83 23.62 14.89 -13.53
CA ARG A 83 24.55 15.74 -12.78
C ARG A 83 25.67 16.22 -13.72
N THR A 84 25.32 16.92 -14.79
CA THR A 84 26.30 17.60 -15.64
C THR A 84 26.64 18.93 -14.98
N LYS A 85 27.78 19.02 -14.29
CA LYS A 85 28.37 20.32 -13.98
C LYS A 85 29.11 20.80 -15.22
N GLY A 86 28.59 21.88 -15.81
CA GLY A 86 29.27 22.80 -16.71
C GLY A 86 28.94 24.19 -16.21
#